data_AF-A0A4Y2TG38-F1
#
_entry.id   AF-A0A4Y2TG38-F1
#
_cell.length_a   1.000
_cell.length_b   1.000
_cell.length_c   1.000
_cell.angle_alpha   90.00
_cell.angle_beta   90.00
_cell.angle_gamma   90.00
#
_symmetry.space_group_name_H-M   'P 1'
#
loop_
_entity.id
_entity.type
_entity.pdbx_description
1 polymer ?
#
loop_
_entity_poly.entity_id
_entity_poly.type
_entity_poly.pdbx_seq_one_letter_code
_entity_poly.pdbx_strand_id
1 'polypeptide(L)'
;MIWTKQFTRFDENGYSIPLKKTEDGRYTFKSNIDGLQNAMKNPKQFEVSGQFEGPICFIYGKLSPFQVDKDEEKIKKVFPNAEMVGIEDATHTVHTDSPAEFKESVLNFLLKE
;
A
#
# COMPACT_ATOMS: atom_id res chain seq x y z
N MET A 1 12.00 16.02 -22.93
CA MET A 1 12.18 15.15 -21.76
C MET A 1 11.59 13.78 -22.11
N ILE A 2 12.44 12.86 -22.57
CA ILE A 2 12.01 11.58 -23.12
C ILE A 2 11.93 10.61 -21.94
N TRP A 3 10.74 10.42 -21.39
CA TRP A 3 10.47 9.28 -20.52
C TRP A 3 10.63 8.03 -21.37
N THR A 4 11.67 7.24 -21.10
CA THR A 4 11.81 5.92 -21.72
C THR A 4 10.63 5.07 -21.24
N LYS A 5 9.65 4.87 -22.13
CA LYS A 5 8.62 3.84 -22.00
C LYS A 5 9.32 2.49 -21.90
N GLN A 6 9.75 2.10 -20.71
CA GLN A 6 9.84 0.68 -20.40
C GLN A 6 8.41 0.16 -20.55
N PHE A 7 8.18 -0.67 -21.56
CA PHE A 7 6.90 -1.26 -21.90
C PHE A 7 6.37 -2.06 -20.71
N THR A 8 5.68 -1.39 -19.79
CA THR A 8 4.80 -2.05 -18.82
C THR A 8 3.68 -2.67 -19.64
N ARG A 9 3.71 -4.00 -19.75
CA ARG A 9 2.65 -4.76 -20.37
C ARG A 9 1.51 -4.87 -19.38
N PHE A 10 0.29 -4.86 -19.86
CA PHE A 10 -0.90 -5.09 -19.06
C PHE A 10 -1.58 -6.38 -19.55
N ASP A 11 -2.26 -7.09 -18.66
CA ASP A 11 -3.13 -8.20 -19.05
C ASP A 11 -4.49 -7.68 -19.57
N GLU A 12 -5.39 -8.60 -19.92
CA GLU A 12 -6.73 -8.28 -20.43
C GLU A 12 -7.61 -7.49 -19.44
N ASN A 13 -7.28 -7.53 -18.15
CA ASN A 13 -7.97 -6.83 -17.08
C ASN A 13 -7.28 -5.50 -16.71
N GLY A 14 -6.19 -5.13 -17.41
CA GLY A 14 -5.46 -3.91 -17.15
C GLY A 14 -4.45 -4.00 -16.01
N TYR A 15 -4.10 -5.19 -15.51
CA TYR A 15 -3.06 -5.35 -14.49
C TYR A 15 -1.68 -5.38 -15.12
N SER A 16 -0.74 -4.63 -14.53
CA SER A 16 0.63 -4.61 -15.02
C SER A 16 1.31 -5.97 -14.83
N ILE A 17 1.89 -6.51 -15.90
CA ILE A 17 2.69 -7.73 -15.89
C ILE A 17 4.12 -7.35 -15.48
N PRO A 18 4.61 -7.77 -14.29
CA PRO A 18 5.89 -7.34 -13.75
C PRO A 18 7.07 -8.16 -14.33
N LEU A 19 7.05 -8.42 -15.64
CA LEU A 19 8.10 -9.17 -16.34
C LEU A 19 8.99 -8.24 -17.16
N LYS A 20 10.28 -8.58 -17.24
CA LYS A 20 11.25 -8.00 -18.17
C LYS A 20 11.83 -9.11 -19.05
N LYS A 21 12.13 -8.77 -20.30
CA LYS A 21 12.80 -9.69 -21.23
C LYS A 21 14.31 -9.65 -20.95
N THR A 22 14.94 -10.82 -20.88
CA THR A 22 16.39 -10.98 -20.73
C THR A 22 17.06 -10.98 -22.11
N GLU A 23 18.38 -10.78 -22.15
CA GLU A 23 19.16 -10.70 -23.40
C GLU A 23 19.08 -12.00 -24.23
N ASP A 24 18.96 -13.15 -23.56
CA ASP A 24 18.76 -14.48 -24.17
C ASP A 24 17.32 -14.73 -24.66
N GLY A 25 16.44 -13.73 -24.58
CA GLY A 25 15.08 -13.79 -25.09
C GLY A 25 14.04 -14.36 -24.12
N ARG A 26 14.43 -14.79 -22.91
CA ARG A 26 13.53 -15.27 -21.86
C ARG A 26 12.85 -14.11 -21.11
N TYR A 27 11.96 -14.44 -20.18
CA TYR A 27 11.31 -13.47 -19.29
C TYR A 27 11.65 -13.77 -17.84
N THR A 28 11.91 -12.72 -17.07
CA THR A 28 12.10 -12.79 -15.62
C THR A 28 11.30 -11.71 -14.93
N PHE A 29 11.00 -11.89 -13.65
CA PHE A 29 10.35 -10.84 -12.86
C PHE A 29 11.26 -9.60 -12.76
N LYS A 30 10.65 -8.42 -12.76
CA LYS A 30 11.35 -7.16 -12.48
C LYS A 30 11.84 -7.11 -11.03
N SER A 31 11.11 -7.75 -10.12
CA SER A 31 11.38 -7.81 -8.68
C SER A 31 12.48 -8.81 -8.30
N ASN A 32 13.12 -8.59 -7.15
CA ASN A 32 14.07 -9.53 -6.55
C ASN A 32 13.34 -10.72 -5.90
N ILE A 33 12.98 -11.73 -6.69
CA ILE A 33 12.20 -12.88 -6.23
C ILE A 33 12.95 -13.70 -5.17
N ASP A 34 14.25 -13.91 -5.32
CA ASP A 34 15.05 -14.65 -4.34
C ASP A 34 15.05 -13.96 -2.97
N GLY A 35 15.17 -12.63 -2.97
CA GLY A 35 15.07 -11.82 -1.76
C GLY A 35 13.70 -11.96 -1.08
N LEU A 36 12.61 -11.89 -1.85
CA LEU A 36 11.25 -12.06 -1.34
C LEU A 36 11.03 -13.47 -0.79
N GLN A 37 11.47 -14.50 -1.50
CA GLN A 37 11.37 -15.89 -1.04
C GLN A 37 12.13 -16.13 0.26
N ASN A 38 13.33 -15.56 0.39
CA ASN A 38 14.12 -15.67 1.61
C ASN A 38 13.47 -14.90 2.78
N ALA A 39 12.89 -13.74 2.53
CA ALA A 39 12.15 -12.98 3.54
C ALA A 39 10.89 -13.73 4.02
N MET A 40 10.20 -14.44 3.12
CA MET A 40 9.01 -15.24 3.48
C MET A 40 9.35 -16.49 4.29
N LYS A 41 10.55 -17.08 4.14
CA LYS A 41 10.98 -18.24 4.95
C LYS A 41 11.15 -17.90 6.43
N ASN A 42 11.61 -16.68 6.72
CA ASN A 42 11.84 -16.19 8.07
C ASN A 42 11.20 -14.79 8.21
N PRO A 43 9.87 -14.72 8.30
CA PRO A 43 9.18 -13.44 8.41
C PRO A 43 9.64 -12.77 9.70
N LYS A 44 10.28 -11.60 9.57
CA LYS A 44 10.60 -10.79 10.75
C LYS A 44 9.31 -10.25 11.33
N GLN A 45 8.99 -10.67 12.54
CA GLN A 45 8.05 -9.94 13.38
C GLN A 45 8.79 -8.74 13.96
N PHE A 46 8.19 -7.57 13.85
CA PHE A 46 8.71 -6.36 14.47
C PHE A 46 7.96 -6.17 15.78
N GLU A 47 8.71 -6.07 16.88
CA GLU A 47 8.15 -5.51 18.11
C GLU A 47 8.01 -4.00 17.89
N VAL A 48 6.78 -3.52 17.93
CA VAL A 48 6.50 -2.09 17.84
C VAL A 48 6.68 -1.50 19.23
N SER A 49 7.66 -0.61 19.39
CA SER A 49 7.91 0.12 20.63
C SER A 49 8.07 1.61 20.36
N GLY A 50 7.74 2.42 21.36
CA GLY A 50 7.75 3.88 21.27
C GLY A 50 6.43 4.48 20.77
N GLN A 51 6.41 5.80 20.68
CA GLN A 51 5.28 6.59 20.18
C GLN A 51 5.75 7.54 19.10
N PHE A 52 4.90 7.71 18.08
CA PHE A 52 5.02 8.78 17.10
C PHE A 52 3.92 9.80 17.37
N GLU A 53 4.33 10.96 17.89
CA GLU A 53 3.43 12.06 18.27
C GLU A 53 3.15 13.02 17.10
N GLY A 54 3.73 12.80 15.93
CA GLY A 54 3.47 13.64 14.76
C GLY A 54 2.06 13.42 14.17
N PRO A 55 1.60 14.33 13.29
CA PRO A 55 0.37 14.13 12.53
C PRO A 55 0.46 12.86 11.68
N ILE A 56 -0.56 12.01 11.74
CA ILE A 56 -0.63 10.78 10.96
C ILE A 56 -2.09 10.45 10.64
N CYS A 57 -2.34 9.96 9.42
CA CYS A 57 -3.66 9.56 8.95
C CYS A 57 -3.63 8.11 8.46
N PHE A 58 -4.54 7.29 8.99
CA PHE A 58 -4.78 5.91 8.57
C PHE A 58 -6.02 5.88 7.68
N ILE A 59 -5.80 5.72 6.37
CA ILE A 59 -6.87 5.57 5.38
C ILE A 59 -7.04 4.08 5.08
N TYR A 60 -8.23 3.53 5.29
CA TYR A 60 -8.51 2.10 5.11
C TYR A 60 -9.92 1.88 4.56
N GLY A 61 -10.11 0.74 3.88
CA GLY A 61 -11.42 0.33 3.38
C GLY A 61 -12.16 -0.51 4.41
N LYS A 62 -13.45 -0.29 4.60
CA LYS A 62 -14.26 -1.00 5.60
C LYS A 62 -14.63 -2.42 5.17
N LEU A 63 -14.51 -2.75 3.89
CA LEU A 63 -14.62 -4.13 3.38
C LEU A 63 -13.29 -4.88 3.45
N SER A 64 -12.23 -4.23 3.94
CA SER A 64 -10.90 -4.86 4.09
C SER A 64 -10.93 -5.99 5.12
N PRO A 65 -10.33 -7.15 4.83
CA PRO A 65 -10.23 -8.24 5.80
C PRO A 65 -9.38 -7.88 7.03
N PHE A 66 -8.62 -6.78 6.97
CA PHE A 66 -7.73 -6.34 8.04
C PHE A 66 -8.45 -5.60 9.19
N GLN A 67 -9.74 -5.24 9.05
CA GLN A 67 -10.58 -4.69 10.14
C GLN A 67 -9.87 -3.60 10.97
N VAL A 68 -9.27 -2.63 10.27
CA VAL A 68 -8.40 -1.60 10.86
C VAL A 68 -9.10 -0.77 11.94
N ASP A 69 -10.41 -0.57 11.81
CA ASP A 69 -11.28 0.07 12.78
C ASP A 69 -11.25 -0.61 14.15
N LYS A 70 -11.18 -1.95 14.19
CA LYS A 70 -11.11 -2.73 15.44
C LYS A 70 -9.75 -2.64 16.13
N ASP A 71 -8.72 -2.23 15.41
CA ASP A 71 -7.38 -2.05 15.94
C ASP A 71 -7.09 -0.59 16.33
N GLU A 72 -8.07 0.32 16.28
CA GLU A 72 -7.89 1.74 16.59
C GLU A 72 -7.20 1.97 17.95
N GLU A 73 -7.61 1.25 19.00
CA GLU A 73 -6.97 1.38 20.31
C GLU A 73 -5.50 0.99 20.29
N LYS A 74 -5.13 -0.06 19.53
CA LYS A 74 -3.73 -0.49 19.39
C LYS A 74 -2.93 0.50 18.57
N ILE A 75 -3.52 1.02 17.50
CA ILE A 75 -2.93 2.05 16.65
C ILE A 75 -2.63 3.29 17.48
N LYS A 76 -3.60 3.79 18.26
CA LYS A 76 -3.45 4.98 19.10
C LYS A 76 -2.44 4.83 20.23
N LYS A 77 -2.12 3.62 20.67
CA LYS A 77 -1.01 3.39 21.63
C LYS A 77 0.35 3.77 21.06
N VAL A 78 0.54 3.56 19.75
CA VAL A 78 1.78 3.86 19.02
C VAL A 78 1.70 5.23 18.34
N PHE A 79 0.51 5.63 17.91
CA PHE A 79 0.24 6.85 17.15
C PHE A 79 -0.88 7.65 17.85
N PRO A 80 -0.59 8.35 18.97
CA PRO A 80 -1.63 9.03 19.76
C PRO A 80 -2.46 10.04 18.96
N ASN A 81 -1.85 10.67 17.96
CA ASN A 81 -2.47 11.70 17.11
C ASN A 81 -2.99 11.14 15.77
N ALA A 82 -3.29 9.83 15.72
CA ALA A 82 -3.83 9.18 14.53
C ALA A 82 -5.25 9.64 14.18
N GLU A 83 -5.40 10.17 12.97
CA GLU A 83 -6.69 10.35 12.30
C GLU A 83 -7.07 9.06 11.57
N MET A 84 -8.27 8.54 11.84
CA MET A 84 -8.77 7.29 11.26
C MET A 84 -9.83 7.60 10.19
N VAL A 85 -9.58 7.21 8.94
CA VAL A 85 -10.47 7.46 7.80
C VAL A 85 -10.85 6.12 7.16
N GLY A 86 -12.08 5.68 7.45
CA GLY A 86 -12.65 4.46 6.87
C GLY A 86 -13.52 4.75 5.65
N ILE A 87 -13.18 4.20 4.49
CA ILE A 87 -13.95 4.30 3.25
C ILE A 87 -14.91 3.10 3.16
N GLU A 88 -16.22 3.36 3.10
CA GLU A 88 -17.28 2.32 3.19
C GLU A 88 -17.16 1.24 2.10
N ASP A 89 -17.09 1.64 0.83
CA ASP A 89 -17.17 0.73 -0.32
C ASP A 89 -15.81 0.26 -0.85
N ALA A 90 -14.77 0.28 0.02
CA ALA A 90 -13.41 -0.09 -0.37
C ALA A 90 -12.89 -1.32 0.39
N THR A 91 -12.10 -2.13 -0.31
CA THR A 91 -11.36 -3.27 0.25
C THR A 91 -9.97 -2.82 0.75
N HIS A 92 -8.97 -3.70 0.72
CA HIS A 92 -7.58 -3.33 1.03
C HIS A 92 -6.99 -2.36 -0.01
N THR A 93 -7.44 -2.44 -1.27
CA THR A 93 -6.95 -1.63 -2.38
C THR A 93 -7.71 -0.31 -2.52
N VAL A 94 -7.80 0.46 -1.44
CA VAL A 94 -8.60 1.71 -1.35
C VAL A 94 -8.38 2.69 -2.51
N HIS A 95 -7.14 2.80 -3.00
CA HIS A 95 -6.78 3.71 -4.08
C HIS A 95 -7.28 3.24 -5.45
N THR A 96 -7.57 1.94 -5.61
CA THR A 96 -8.15 1.37 -6.83
C THR A 96 -9.67 1.29 -6.73
N ASP A 97 -10.19 0.91 -5.56
CA ASP A 97 -11.62 0.69 -5.35
C ASP A 97 -12.39 2.02 -5.24
N SER A 98 -11.80 3.03 -4.59
CA SER A 98 -12.42 4.34 -4.32
C SER A 98 -11.41 5.48 -4.50
N PRO A 99 -10.93 5.71 -5.74
CA PRO A 99 -9.84 6.65 -6.01
C PRO A 99 -10.19 8.10 -5.67
N ALA A 100 -11.45 8.49 -5.76
CA ALA A 100 -11.89 9.86 -5.47
C ALA A 100 -11.84 10.15 -3.96
N GLU A 101 -12.41 9.26 -3.16
CA GLU A 101 -12.48 9.30 -1.71
C GLU A 101 -11.08 9.17 -1.10
N PHE A 102 -10.24 8.28 -1.65
CA PHE A 102 -8.84 8.16 -1.25
C PHE A 102 -8.09 9.48 -1.49
N LYS A 103 -8.21 10.05 -2.70
CA LYS A 103 -7.57 11.33 -3.04
C LYS A 103 -8.04 12.46 -2.13
N GLU A 104 -9.34 12.56 -1.88
CA GLU A 104 -9.90 13.57 -0.98
C GLU A 104 -9.35 13.42 0.44
N SER A 105 -9.33 12.19 0.97
CA SER A 105 -8.78 11.90 2.30
C SER A 105 -7.31 12.32 2.41
N VAL A 106 -6.49 12.03 1.39
CA VAL A 106 -5.09 12.46 1.34
C VAL A 106 -4.96 13.98 1.31
N LEU A 107 -5.74 14.67 0.46
CA LEU A 107 -5.68 16.13 0.36
C LEU A 107 -6.15 16.82 1.64
N ASN A 108 -7.22 16.33 2.27
CA ASN A 108 -7.71 16.87 3.53
C ASN A 108 -6.67 16.75 4.65
N PHE A 109 -5.89 15.66 4.67
CA PHE A 109 -4.79 15.50 5.63
C PHE A 109 -3.62 16.44 5.32
N LEU A 110 -3.20 16.54 4.05
CA LEU A 110 -2.02 17.32 3.65
C LEU A 110 -2.25 18.84 3.67
N LEU A 111 -3.48 19.29 3.47
CA LEU A 111 -3.85 20.72 3.43
C LEU A 111 -4.38 21.24 4.77
N LYS A 112 -4.35 20.41 5.82
CA LYS A 112 -4.70 20.80 7.18
C LYS A 112 -3.60 21.73 7.72
N GLU A 113 -3.99 22.92 8.18
CA GLU A 113 -3.09 23.90 8.82
C GLU A 113 -2.66 23.47 10.22
#